data_AF-A0A1G4KHU6-F1
#
_entry.id   AF-A0A1G4KHU6-F1
#
_cell.length_a   1.000
_cell.length_b   1.000
_cell.length_c   1.000
_cell.angle_alpha   90.00
_cell.angle_beta   90.00
_cell.angle_gamma   90.00
#
_symmetry.space_group_name_H-M   'P 1'
#
loop_
_entity.id
_entity.type
_entity.pdbx_description
1 polymer ?
#
loop_
_entity_poly.entity_id
_entity_poly.type
_entity_poly.pdbx_seq_one_letter_code
_entity_poly.pdbx_strand_id
1 'polypeptide(L)'
;MAESLAQCVDSLELSVQCLEKTVGRLNNESQSSNYLTTGLLQSRRVFELVPEYDVQRAKLDLIEEVEPLIKNLNSKLVKNLSKLERERDNLQQTLELNALRLKNRFNGEDFREADMSSDLVIMTSSTSEELEQLKQLKVQKTELLESIRLLRDTMKNE
;
A
#
# COMPACT_ATOMS: atom_id res chain seq x y z
N MET A 1 44.44 30.80 86.99
CA MET A 1 44.88 30.11 85.76
C MET A 1 44.38 28.67 85.66
N ALA A 2 44.45 27.87 86.73
CA ALA A 2 43.89 26.51 86.71
C ALA A 2 42.35 26.47 86.52
N GLU A 3 41.65 27.44 87.12
CA GLU A 3 40.17 27.52 87.09
C GLU A 3 39.60 27.87 85.72
N SER A 4 40.26 28.77 84.97
CA SER A 4 39.89 29.10 83.59
C SER A 4 40.15 27.95 82.62
N LEU A 5 41.20 27.15 82.87
CA LEU A 5 41.48 25.96 82.06
C LEU A 5 40.45 24.86 82.33
N ALA A 6 40.06 24.65 83.60
CA ALA A 6 38.99 23.72 83.97
C ALA A 6 37.67 24.09 83.29
N GLN A 7 37.27 25.36 83.31
CA GLN A 7 36.07 25.83 82.61
C GLN A 7 36.15 25.64 81.08
N CYS A 8 37.33 25.81 80.47
CA CYS A 8 37.52 25.51 79.05
C CYS A 8 37.41 24.02 78.73
N VAL A 9 37.88 23.14 79.62
CA VAL A 9 37.76 21.69 79.46
C VAL A 9 36.30 21.26 79.63
N ASP A 10 35.60 21.78 80.63
CA ASP A 10 34.18 21.47 80.88
C ASP A 10 33.29 21.93 79.71
N SER A 11 33.55 23.13 79.17
CA SER A 11 32.80 23.65 78.01
C SER A 11 33.10 22.88 76.72
N LEU A 12 34.33 22.38 76.56
CA LEU A 12 34.68 21.48 75.45
C LEU A 12 33.99 20.12 75.59
N GLU A 13 33.96 19.54 76.79
CA GLU A 13 33.28 18.28 77.08
C GLU A 13 31.77 18.38 76.80
N LEU A 14 31.14 19.47 77.24
CA LEU A 14 29.72 19.74 76.94
C LEU A 14 29.47 19.90 75.44
N SER A 15 30.39 20.54 74.71
CA SER A 15 30.29 20.72 73.26
C SER A 15 30.40 19.38 72.52
N VAL A 16 31.33 18.51 72.93
CA VAL A 16 31.50 17.16 72.38
C VAL A 16 30.27 16.30 72.67
N GLN A 17 29.76 16.33 73.90
CA GLN A 17 28.56 15.59 74.27
C GLN A 17 27.32 16.08 73.52
N CYS A 18 27.21 17.38 73.26
CA CYS A 18 26.16 17.96 72.43
C CYS A 18 26.29 17.48 70.97
N LEU A 19 27.51 17.42 70.44
CA LEU A 19 27.78 16.95 69.09
C LEU A 19 27.39 15.47 68.93
N GLU A 20 27.76 14.61 69.88
CA GLU A 20 27.36 13.19 69.89
C GLU A 20 25.83 13.03 69.93
N LYS A 21 25.15 13.78 70.78
CA LYS A 21 23.67 13.78 70.85
C LYS A 21 23.05 14.22 69.53
N THR A 22 23.63 15.21 68.87
CA THR A 22 23.15 15.74 67.58
C THR A 22 23.38 14.75 66.45
N VAL A 23 24.54 14.09 66.40
CA VAL A 23 24.85 13.02 65.43
C VAL A 23 23.93 11.81 65.64
N GLY A 24 23.69 11.41 66.89
CA GLY A 24 22.76 10.33 67.21
C GLY A 24 21.33 10.63 66.76
N ARG A 25 20.85 11.86 66.97
CA ARG A 25 19.54 12.31 66.47
C ARG A 25 19.47 12.34 64.96
N LEU A 26 20.50 12.88 64.30
CA LEU A 26 20.55 12.97 62.85
C LEU A 26 20.57 11.60 62.19
N ASN A 27 21.28 10.62 62.76
CA ASN A 27 21.28 9.25 62.23
C ASN A 27 19.88 8.63 62.32
N ASN A 28 19.18 8.81 63.44
CA ASN A 28 17.82 8.26 63.62
C ASN A 28 16.79 8.92 62.69
N GLU A 29 16.84 10.25 62.51
CA GLU A 29 15.96 10.97 61.59
C GLU A 29 16.31 10.73 60.11
N SER A 30 17.59 10.52 59.80
CA SER A 30 18.05 10.23 58.44
C SER A 30 17.49 8.91 57.91
N GLN A 31 17.31 7.89 58.75
CA GLN A 31 16.76 6.60 58.32
C GLN A 31 15.33 6.72 57.76
N SER A 32 14.47 7.53 58.38
CA SER A 32 13.09 7.72 57.92
C SER A 32 13.02 8.51 56.61
N SER A 33 13.86 9.55 56.49
CA SER A 33 13.99 10.34 55.26
C SER A 33 14.52 9.49 54.11
N ASN A 34 15.56 8.69 54.37
CA ASN A 34 16.14 7.78 53.38
C ASN A 34 15.13 6.73 52.90
N TYR A 35 14.32 6.15 53.82
CA TYR A 35 13.27 5.20 53.46
C TYR A 35 12.20 5.83 52.56
N LEU A 36 11.77 7.06 52.83
CA LEU A 36 10.81 7.77 51.97
C LEU A 36 11.39 8.01 50.58
N THR A 37 12.63 8.50 50.50
CA THR A 37 13.29 8.76 49.22
C THR A 37 13.52 7.49 48.41
N THR A 38 14.01 6.41 49.03
CA THR A 38 14.40 5.18 48.32
C THR A 38 13.24 4.21 48.09
N GLY A 39 12.26 4.16 49.01
CA GLY A 39 11.11 3.25 48.91
C GLY A 39 9.93 3.83 48.15
N LEU A 40 9.61 5.11 48.38
CA LEU A 40 8.34 5.71 47.95
C LEU A 40 8.52 6.65 46.76
N LEU A 41 9.53 7.53 46.81
CA LEU A 41 9.81 8.48 45.73
C LEU A 41 10.62 7.85 44.58
N GLN A 42 11.48 6.89 44.89
CA GLN A 42 12.21 6.11 43.88
C GLN A 42 11.38 4.95 43.32
N SER A 43 10.17 4.71 43.86
CA SER A 43 9.20 3.79 43.27
C SER A 43 9.01 4.15 41.80
N ARG A 44 9.39 3.18 40.97
CA ARG A 44 9.49 3.20 39.50
C ARG A 44 8.52 4.19 38.86
N ARG A 45 9.03 4.94 37.88
CA ARG A 45 8.25 5.42 36.72
C ARG A 45 7.46 4.23 36.13
N VAL A 46 6.28 3.92 36.66
CA VAL A 46 5.42 2.84 36.14
C VAL A 46 4.61 3.35 34.95
N PHE A 47 4.56 4.67 34.76
CA PHE A 47 3.82 5.31 33.68
C PHE A 47 4.72 6.30 32.94
N GLU A 48 5.01 5.99 31.69
CA GLU A 48 5.45 6.99 30.74
C GLU A 48 4.22 7.78 30.29
N LEU A 49 4.19 9.05 30.63
CA LEU A 49 3.15 9.98 30.19
C LEU A 49 3.51 10.40 28.77
N VAL A 50 2.81 9.83 27.79
CA VAL A 50 2.85 10.33 26.41
C VAL A 50 1.89 11.52 26.33
N PRO A 51 2.35 12.70 25.89
CA PRO A 51 1.48 13.85 25.68
C PRO A 51 0.37 13.52 24.69
N GLU A 52 -0.86 13.96 24.98
CA GLU A 52 -1.99 13.73 24.07
C GLU A 52 -1.73 14.33 22.68
N TYR A 53 -1.06 15.48 22.63
CA TYR A 53 -0.65 16.12 21.39
C TYR A 53 0.21 15.21 20.50
N ASP A 54 1.16 14.48 21.09
CA ASP A 54 2.04 13.58 20.35
C ASP A 54 1.26 12.39 19.77
N VAL A 55 0.26 11.90 20.52
CA VAL A 55 -0.65 10.85 20.04
C VAL A 55 -1.51 11.35 18.88
N GLN A 56 -2.05 12.57 18.98
CA GLN A 56 -2.87 13.16 17.91
C GLN A 56 -2.03 13.40 16.65
N ARG A 57 -0.80 13.88 16.80
CA ARG A 57 0.13 14.07 15.69
C ARG A 57 0.50 12.75 15.02
N ALA A 58 0.89 11.74 15.80
CA ALA A 58 1.22 10.42 15.27
C ALA A 58 0.03 9.77 14.52
N LYS A 59 -1.21 10.02 14.97
CA LYS A 59 -2.41 9.58 14.24
C LYS A 59 -2.56 10.27 12.89
N LEU A 60 -2.35 11.59 12.84
CA LEU A 60 -2.44 12.33 11.58
C LEU A 60 -1.35 11.89 10.61
N ASP A 61 -0.11 11.77 11.09
CA ASP A 61 1.03 11.28 10.28
C ASP A 61 0.74 9.89 9.71
N LEU A 62 0.17 8.98 10.52
CA LEU A 62 -0.21 7.65 10.07
C LEU A 62 -1.34 7.68 9.02
N ILE A 63 -2.33 8.54 9.18
CA ILE A 63 -3.43 8.70 8.21
C ILE A 63 -2.87 9.21 6.88
N GLU A 64 -1.99 10.21 6.91
CA GLU A 64 -1.34 10.76 5.73
C GLU A 64 -0.50 9.72 4.98
N GLU A 65 0.13 8.78 5.70
CA GLU A 65 0.89 7.69 5.09
C GLU A 65 -0.03 6.59 4.53
N VAL A 66 -1.03 6.16 5.30
CA VAL A 66 -1.85 4.99 4.97
C VAL A 66 -2.92 5.29 3.91
N GLU A 67 -3.51 6.50 3.91
CA GLU A 67 -4.58 6.85 2.98
C GLU A 67 -4.19 6.78 1.49
N PRO A 68 -3.03 7.30 1.04
CA PRO A 68 -2.61 7.14 -0.36
C PRO A 68 -2.33 5.67 -0.73
N LEU A 69 -1.84 4.87 0.22
CA LEU A 69 -1.63 3.43 0.06
C LEU A 69 -2.97 2.71 -0.18
N ILE A 70 -3.99 3.01 0.61
CA ILE A 70 -5.35 2.49 0.45
C ILE A 70 -5.94 2.93 -0.90
N LYS A 71 -5.80 4.21 -1.27
CA LYS A 71 -6.29 4.72 -2.57
C LYS A 71 -5.63 4.01 -3.76
N ASN A 72 -4.33 3.74 -3.67
CA ASN A 72 -3.62 3.00 -4.71
C ASN A 72 -4.11 1.54 -4.81
N LEU A 73 -4.26 0.86 -3.68
CA LEU A 73 -4.82 -0.51 -3.63
C LEU A 73 -6.24 -0.55 -4.19
N ASN A 74 -7.07 0.43 -3.85
CA ASN A 74 -8.43 0.53 -4.38
C ASN A 74 -8.42 0.75 -5.90
N SER A 75 -7.56 1.64 -6.41
CA SER A 75 -7.39 1.83 -7.85
C SER A 75 -6.95 0.54 -8.57
N LYS A 76 -6.04 -0.24 -7.97
CA LYS A 76 -5.63 -1.55 -8.50
C LYS A 76 -6.79 -2.55 -8.51
N LEU A 77 -7.57 -2.62 -7.44
CA LEU A 77 -8.75 -3.49 -7.36
C LEU A 77 -9.79 -3.12 -8.42
N VAL A 78 -10.11 -1.84 -8.59
CA VAL A 78 -11.05 -1.36 -9.62
C VAL A 78 -10.54 -1.71 -11.03
N LYS A 79 -9.24 -1.53 -11.31
CA LYS A 79 -8.64 -1.94 -12.58
C LYS A 79 -8.74 -3.45 -12.81
N ASN A 80 -8.51 -4.26 -11.78
CA ASN A 80 -8.61 -5.71 -11.91
C ASN A 80 -10.06 -6.18 -12.06
N LEU A 81 -11.01 -5.57 -11.33
CA LEU A 81 -12.43 -5.84 -11.50
C LEU A 81 -12.90 -5.50 -12.91
N SER A 82 -12.56 -4.33 -13.43
CA SER A 82 -12.93 -3.96 -14.81
C SER A 82 -12.32 -4.87 -15.87
N LYS A 83 -11.12 -5.44 -15.63
CA LYS A 83 -10.55 -6.48 -16.51
C LYS A 83 -11.37 -7.77 -16.43
N LEU A 84 -11.69 -8.23 -15.22
CA LEU A 84 -12.48 -9.43 -15.00
C LEU A 84 -13.89 -9.30 -15.60
N GLU A 85 -14.51 -8.12 -15.49
CA GLU A 85 -15.81 -7.82 -16.09
C GLU A 85 -15.75 -7.92 -17.62
N ARG A 86 -14.72 -7.34 -18.25
CA ARG A 86 -14.52 -7.47 -19.70
C ARG A 86 -14.26 -8.92 -20.13
N GLU A 87 -13.47 -9.66 -19.36
CA GLU A 87 -13.24 -11.09 -19.62
C GLU A 87 -14.54 -11.88 -19.51
N ARG A 88 -15.38 -11.57 -18.50
CA ARG A 88 -16.70 -12.19 -18.34
C ARG A 88 -17.63 -11.84 -19.51
N ASP A 89 -17.68 -10.58 -19.93
CA ASP A 89 -18.48 -10.14 -21.07
C ASP A 89 -18.04 -10.82 -22.38
N ASN A 90 -16.72 -10.89 -22.62
CA ASN A 90 -16.16 -11.60 -23.77
C ASN A 90 -16.52 -13.09 -23.74
N LEU A 91 -16.37 -13.75 -22.60
CA LEU A 91 -16.74 -15.16 -22.45
C LEU A 91 -18.24 -15.36 -22.69
N GLN A 92 -19.09 -14.47 -22.17
CA GLN A 92 -20.52 -14.51 -22.41
C GLN A 92 -20.86 -14.37 -23.90
N GLN A 93 -20.25 -13.40 -24.58
CA GLN A 93 -20.42 -13.22 -26.03
C GLN A 93 -19.95 -14.45 -26.82
N THR A 94 -18.81 -15.05 -26.45
CA THR A 94 -18.34 -16.28 -27.11
C THR A 94 -19.28 -17.46 -26.87
N LEU A 95 -19.87 -17.58 -25.68
CA LEU A 95 -20.87 -18.60 -25.37
C LEU A 95 -22.11 -18.41 -26.23
N GLU A 96 -22.65 -17.20 -26.29
CA GLU A 96 -23.82 -16.86 -27.12
C GLU A 96 -23.56 -17.15 -28.60
N LEU A 97 -22.39 -16.77 -29.13
CA LEU A 97 -21.99 -17.03 -30.50
C LEU A 97 -21.88 -18.55 -30.77
N ASN A 98 -21.25 -19.29 -29.87
CA ASN A 98 -21.15 -20.74 -29.99
C ASN A 98 -22.52 -21.43 -29.91
N ALA A 99 -23.43 -20.94 -29.06
CA ALA A 99 -24.81 -21.43 -28.98
C ALA A 99 -25.56 -21.18 -30.29
N LEU A 100 -25.40 -20.01 -30.90
CA LEU A 100 -25.96 -19.69 -32.22
C LEU A 100 -25.37 -20.58 -33.33
N ARG A 101 -24.03 -20.78 -33.35
CA ARG A 101 -23.36 -21.68 -34.30
C ARG A 101 -23.86 -23.11 -34.17
N LEU A 102 -24.02 -23.62 -32.95
CA LEU A 102 -24.58 -24.94 -32.70
C LEU A 102 -26.02 -25.02 -33.20
N LYS A 103 -26.88 -24.05 -32.85
CA LYS A 103 -28.26 -24.01 -33.32
C LYS A 103 -28.36 -23.98 -34.86
N ASN A 104 -27.51 -23.21 -35.52
CA ASN A 104 -27.48 -23.13 -36.99
C ASN A 104 -26.99 -24.44 -37.63
N ARG A 105 -26.04 -25.15 -37.00
CA ARG A 105 -25.62 -26.49 -37.44
C ARG A 105 -26.70 -27.55 -37.25
N PHE A 106 -27.48 -27.48 -36.17
CA PHE A 106 -28.57 -28.45 -35.91
C PHE A 106 -29.84 -28.17 -36.72
N ASN A 107 -30.07 -26.92 -37.16
CA ASN A 107 -31.23 -26.55 -37.97
C ASN A 107 -31.08 -26.80 -39.48
N GLY A 108 -30.00 -27.45 -39.93
CA GLY A 108 -29.95 -28.08 -41.25
C GLY A 108 -29.78 -27.14 -42.44
N GLU A 109 -29.06 -26.02 -42.28
CA GLU A 109 -28.51 -25.32 -43.44
C GLU A 109 -27.01 -25.57 -43.53
N ASP A 110 -26.63 -26.50 -44.41
CA ASP A 110 -25.27 -26.69 -44.91
C ASP A 110 -24.81 -25.42 -45.65
N PHE A 111 -24.48 -24.36 -44.91
CA PHE A 111 -23.75 -23.22 -45.45
C PHE A 111 -22.29 -23.63 -45.59
N ARG A 112 -22.01 -24.15 -46.79
CA ARG A 112 -20.73 -24.17 -47.52
C ARG A 112 -19.58 -23.47 -46.80
N GLU A 113 -18.54 -24.26 -46.55
CA GLU A 113 -17.16 -23.81 -46.42
C GLU A 113 -16.85 -22.65 -47.39
N ALA A 114 -16.77 -21.43 -46.88
CA ALA A 114 -15.90 -20.37 -47.39
C ALA A 114 -16.06 -19.11 -46.53
N ASP A 115 -14.93 -18.60 -46.05
CA ASP A 115 -14.69 -17.17 -45.87
C ASP A 115 -15.11 -16.48 -44.56
N MET A 116 -14.72 -17.03 -43.40
CA MET A 116 -14.74 -16.29 -42.11
C MET A 116 -13.40 -16.38 -41.33
N SER A 117 -12.28 -16.47 -42.04
CA SER A 117 -10.93 -16.37 -41.42
C SER A 117 -10.37 -14.95 -41.42
N SER A 118 -11.04 -13.98 -42.07
CA SER A 118 -10.49 -12.63 -42.27
C SER A 118 -10.94 -11.57 -41.25
N ASP A 119 -11.93 -11.86 -40.39
CA ASP A 119 -12.57 -10.81 -39.56
C ASP A 119 -12.28 -10.92 -38.05
N LEU A 120 -11.68 -12.03 -37.59
CA LEU A 120 -11.45 -12.25 -36.16
C LEU A 120 -10.12 -11.65 -35.63
N VAL A 121 -9.18 -11.29 -36.51
CA VAL A 121 -7.82 -10.82 -36.13
C VAL A 121 -7.75 -9.27 -35.98
N ILE A 122 -8.83 -8.55 -36.32
CA ILE A 122 -8.78 -7.08 -36.46
C ILE A 122 -8.81 -6.32 -35.12
N MET A 123 -9.24 -6.94 -34.00
CA MET A 123 -9.58 -6.17 -32.79
C MET A 123 -8.62 -6.30 -31.60
N THR A 124 -7.64 -7.20 -31.60
CA THR A 124 -6.88 -7.46 -30.35
C THR A 124 -5.35 -7.55 -30.43
N SER A 125 -4.70 -7.62 -31.59
CA SER A 125 -3.23 -7.63 -31.64
C SER A 125 -2.65 -7.36 -33.03
N SER A 126 -2.35 -6.10 -33.37
CA SER A 126 -1.47 -5.83 -34.51
C SER A 126 -0.41 -4.82 -34.12
N THR A 127 0.83 -5.26 -34.22
CA THR A 127 2.03 -4.41 -34.07
C THR A 127 2.12 -3.43 -35.25
N SER A 128 2.83 -2.31 -35.08
CA SER A 128 2.88 -1.25 -36.11
C SER A 128 3.39 -1.71 -37.47
N GLU A 129 4.23 -2.75 -37.49
CA GLU A 129 4.81 -3.34 -38.69
C GLU A 129 3.78 -4.16 -39.49
N GLU A 130 2.90 -4.91 -38.81
CA GLU A 130 1.84 -5.69 -39.45
C GLU A 130 0.75 -4.79 -40.03
N LEU A 131 0.51 -3.61 -39.44
CA LEU A 131 -0.39 -2.59 -40.01
C LEU A 131 0.13 -2.02 -41.33
N GLU A 132 1.44 -1.86 -41.47
CA GLU A 132 2.05 -1.34 -42.69
C GLU A 132 2.01 -2.37 -43.82
N GLN A 133 2.25 -3.64 -43.51
CA GLN A 133 2.06 -4.75 -44.45
C GLN A 133 0.59 -4.88 -44.89
N LEU A 134 -0.37 -4.72 -43.98
CA LEU A 134 -1.80 -4.71 -44.33
C LEU A 134 -2.18 -3.54 -45.26
N LYS A 135 -1.56 -2.36 -45.09
CA LYS A 135 -1.77 -1.24 -46.01
C LYS A 135 -1.23 -1.56 -47.40
N GLN A 136 -0.03 -2.14 -47.49
CA GLN A 136 0.56 -2.54 -48.77
C GLN A 136 -0.29 -3.61 -49.48
N LEU A 137 -0.77 -4.62 -48.75
CA LEU A 137 -1.64 -5.66 -49.30
C LEU A 137 -3.01 -5.12 -49.75
N LYS A 138 -3.55 -4.11 -49.06
CA LYS A 138 -4.78 -3.44 -49.50
C LYS A 138 -4.58 -2.67 -50.81
N VAL A 139 -3.45 -1.99 -50.97
CA VAL A 139 -3.10 -1.27 -52.22
C VAL A 139 -2.92 -2.25 -53.38
N GLN A 140 -2.16 -3.34 -53.17
CA GLN A 140 -2.01 -4.39 -54.19
C GLN A 140 -3.35 -5.03 -54.56
N LYS A 141 -4.24 -5.24 -53.59
CA LYS A 141 -5.59 -5.76 -53.85
C LYS A 141 -6.41 -4.80 -54.71
N THR A 142 -6.33 -3.49 -54.48
CA THR A 142 -7.03 -2.50 -55.30
C THR A 142 -6.49 -2.43 -56.72
N GLU A 143 -5.16 -2.49 -56.90
CA GLU A 143 -4.52 -2.51 -58.22
C GLU A 143 -4.89 -3.77 -59.01
N LEU A 144 -4.89 -4.93 -58.36
CA LEU A 144 -5.33 -6.19 -58.99
C LEU A 144 -6.82 -6.18 -59.34
N LEU A 145 -7.67 -5.56 -58.51
CA LEU A 145 -9.08 -5.41 -58.83
C LEU A 145 -9.31 -4.49 -60.02
N GLU A 146 -8.52 -3.41 -60.14
CA GLU A 146 -8.58 -2.50 -61.28
C GLU A 146 -8.08 -3.17 -62.55
N SER A 147 -6.98 -3.94 -62.50
CA SER A 147 -6.48 -4.70 -63.65
C SER A 147 -7.47 -5.77 -64.10
N ILE A 148 -8.10 -6.50 -63.17
CA ILE A 148 -9.19 -7.44 -63.47
C ILE A 148 -10.38 -6.73 -64.10
N ARG A 149 -10.71 -5.52 -63.66
CA ARG A 149 -11.81 -4.73 -64.22
C ARG A 149 -11.50 -4.31 -65.66
N LEU A 150 -10.28 -3.86 -65.94
CA LEU A 150 -9.83 -3.52 -67.29
C LEU A 150 -9.81 -4.75 -68.22
N LEU A 151 -9.34 -5.89 -67.74
CA LEU A 151 -9.41 -7.17 -68.46
C LEU A 151 -10.86 -7.61 -68.71
N ARG A 152 -11.77 -7.38 -67.76
CA ARG A 152 -13.19 -7.68 -67.94
C ARG A 152 -13.87 -6.77 -68.96
N ASP A 153 -13.51 -5.48 -68.98
CA ASP A 153 -14.08 -4.51 -69.91
C ASP A 153 -13.53 -4.69 -71.34
N THR A 154 -12.28 -5.16 -71.48
CA THR A 154 -11.72 -5.56 -72.78
C THR A 154 -12.35 -6.83 -73.34
N MET A 155 -12.61 -7.87 -72.51
CA MET A 155 -13.33 -9.07 -72.94
C MET A 155 -14.84 -8.85 -73.21
N LYS A 156 -15.41 -7.70 -72.84
CA LYS A 156 -16.80 -7.34 -73.18
C LYS A 156 -16.95 -6.60 -74.51
N ASN A 157 -15.85 -6.14 -75.08
CA ASN A 157 -15.82 -5.35 -76.32
C ASN A 157 -15.32 -6.15 -77.55
N GLU A 158 -15.12 -7.47 -77.41
CA GLU A 158 -15.03 -8.45 -78.50
C GLU A 158 -16.33 -9.26 -78.60
#